data_AF-A0A351CDT2-F1
#
_entry.id   AF-A0A351CDT2-F1
#
_cell.length_a   1.000
_cell.length_b   1.000
_cell.length_c   1.000
_cell.angle_alpha   90.00
_cell.angle_beta   90.00
_cell.angle_gamma   90.00
#
_symmetry.space_group_name_H-M   'P 1'
#
loop_
_entity.id
_entity.type
_entity.pdbx_description
1 polymer ?
#
loop_
_entity_poly.entity_id
_entity_poly.type
_entity_poly.pdbx_seq_one_letter_code
_entity_poly.pdbx_strand_id
1 'polypeptide(L)'
;MLHFPNIDECSKPIFALGKVKWVIKLNPELSATYDERGMIYFFQEHDTKMIRDFLKVTKLSHDHANGYAMLGVAMMAAIFLVLIFKLTLPAPKKKKWPDWWNRNK
;
A
#
# COMPACT_ATOMS: atom_id res chain seq x y z
N MET A 1 29.16 7.56 -26.83
CA MET A 1 29.08 8.26 -25.54
C MET A 1 28.08 7.53 -24.67
N LEU A 2 28.53 6.96 -23.56
CA LEU A 2 27.62 6.37 -22.57
C LEU A 2 26.86 7.54 -21.92
N HIS A 3 25.56 7.64 -22.16
CA HIS A 3 24.70 8.55 -21.40
C HIS A 3 24.63 8.00 -19.98
N PHE A 4 25.43 8.57 -19.08
CA PHE A 4 25.23 8.36 -17.65
C PHE A 4 23.92 9.03 -17.27
N PRO A 5 22.92 8.30 -16.76
CA PRO A 5 21.67 8.93 -16.33
C PRO A 5 21.99 9.95 -15.25
N ASN A 6 21.40 11.14 -15.41
CA ASN A 6 21.60 12.26 -14.50
C ASN A 6 21.13 11.83 -13.10
N ILE A 7 21.77 12.34 -12.03
CA ILE A 7 21.56 11.88 -10.65
C ILE A 7 20.07 12.02 -10.24
N ASP A 8 19.37 12.97 -10.85
CA ASP A 8 17.93 13.23 -10.68
C ASP A 8 17.02 12.15 -11.28
N GLU A 9 17.47 11.39 -12.29
CA GLU A 9 16.69 10.26 -12.83
C GLU A 9 16.64 9.07 -11.87
N CYS A 10 17.65 8.93 -11.00
CA CYS A 10 17.61 7.95 -9.91
C CYS A 10 16.58 8.30 -8.83
N SER A 11 16.16 9.57 -8.70
CA SER A 11 15.13 9.97 -7.75
C SER A 11 13.71 9.73 -8.26
N LYS A 12 13.54 9.52 -9.58
CA LYS A 12 12.22 9.25 -10.16
C LYS A 12 11.68 7.90 -9.65
N PRO A 13 10.48 7.88 -9.04
CA PRO A 13 9.97 6.66 -8.40
C PRO A 13 9.72 5.51 -9.39
N ILE A 14 9.51 5.79 -10.68
CA ILE A 14 9.38 4.77 -11.73
C ILE A 14 10.67 3.96 -11.89
N PHE A 15 11.82 4.63 -11.90
CA PHE A 15 13.13 3.98 -12.06
C PHE A 15 13.52 3.20 -10.79
N ALA A 16 13.26 3.77 -9.62
CA ALA A 16 13.46 3.11 -8.34
C ALA A 16 12.60 1.82 -8.21
N LEU A 17 11.32 1.87 -8.59
CA LEU A 17 10.47 0.67 -8.64
C LEU A 17 11.00 -0.40 -9.60
N GLY A 18 11.61 0.02 -10.72
CA GLY A 18 12.26 -0.88 -11.66
C GLY A 18 13.41 -1.66 -11.01
N LYS A 19 14.33 -0.95 -10.34
CA LYS A 19 15.46 -1.55 -9.61
C LYS A 19 14.98 -2.51 -8.52
N VAL A 20 14.07 -2.05 -7.66
CA VAL A 20 13.51 -2.83 -6.56
C VAL A 20 12.86 -4.14 -7.06
N LYS A 21 12.11 -4.10 -8.17
CA LYS A 21 11.52 -5.31 -8.77
C LYS A 21 12.57 -6.32 -9.22
N TRP A 22 13.68 -5.87 -9.78
CA TRP A 22 14.79 -6.74 -10.15
C TRP A 22 15.45 -7.36 -8.93
N VAL A 23 15.70 -6.59 -7.87
CA VAL A 23 16.30 -7.10 -6.63
C VAL A 23 15.40 -8.15 -5.97
N ILE A 24 14.08 -7.94 -5.94
CA ILE A 24 13.13 -8.94 -5.39
C ILE A 24 13.15 -10.25 -6.18
N LYS A 25 13.35 -10.20 -7.50
CA LYS A 25 13.50 -11.43 -8.31
C LYS A 25 14.79 -12.18 -7.99
N LEU A 26 15.86 -11.46 -7.66
CA LEU A 26 17.16 -12.05 -7.33
C LEU A 26 17.19 -12.58 -5.90
N ASN A 27 16.63 -11.84 -4.94
CA ASN A 27 16.52 -12.23 -3.55
C ASN A 27 15.16 -11.80 -2.97
N PRO A 28 14.17 -12.71 -2.93
CA PRO A 28 12.83 -12.40 -2.43
C PRO A 28 12.73 -12.32 -0.90
N GLU A 29 13.79 -12.68 -0.17
CA GLU A 29 13.82 -12.67 1.30
C GLU A 29 14.54 -11.44 1.87
N LEU A 30 15.06 -10.57 1.00
CA LEU A 30 15.71 -9.34 1.42
C LEU A 30 14.68 -8.33 1.93
N SER A 31 14.53 -8.25 3.25
CA SER A 31 13.57 -7.34 3.93
C SER A 31 13.76 -5.88 3.53
N ALA A 32 15.01 -5.41 3.45
CA ALA A 32 15.36 -4.05 3.07
C ALA A 32 14.76 -3.62 1.72
N THR A 33 14.63 -4.54 0.76
CA THR A 33 14.05 -4.22 -0.54
C THR A 33 12.54 -3.97 -0.47
N TYR A 34 11.83 -4.64 0.44
CA TYR A 34 10.42 -4.34 0.68
C TYR A 34 10.24 -3.05 1.48
N ASP A 35 11.17 -2.71 2.35
CA ASP A 35 11.21 -1.42 3.08
C ASP A 35 11.32 -0.26 2.09
N GLU A 36 12.31 -0.33 1.18
CA GLU A 36 12.50 0.64 0.11
C GLU A 36 11.28 0.75 -0.81
N ARG A 37 10.66 -0.38 -1.17
CA ARG A 37 9.43 -0.36 -1.99
C ARG A 37 8.25 0.27 -1.26
N GLY A 38 8.10 -0.05 0.02
CA GLY A 38 7.07 0.52 0.89
C GLY A 38 7.21 2.04 0.99
N MET A 39 8.44 2.54 1.12
CA MET A 39 8.73 3.97 1.10
C MET A 39 8.38 4.64 -0.24
N ILE A 40 8.70 4.00 -1.37
CA ILE A 40 8.29 4.53 -2.68
C ILE A 40 6.76 4.60 -2.78
N TYR A 41 6.04 3.59 -2.29
CA TYR A 41 4.58 3.62 -2.28
C TYR A 41 3.99 4.62 -1.29
N PHE A 42 4.67 4.91 -0.18
CA PHE A 42 4.31 5.98 0.73
C PHE A 42 4.35 7.34 0.01
N PHE A 43 5.43 7.65 -0.70
CA PHE A 43 5.53 8.89 -1.50
C PHE A 43 4.56 8.96 -2.68
N GLN A 44 4.01 7.82 -3.12
CA GLN A 44 3.01 7.74 -4.17
C GLN A 44 1.56 7.67 -3.64
N GLU A 45 1.36 7.80 -2.33
CA GLU A 45 0.04 7.68 -1.67
C GLU A 45 -0.69 6.37 -2.02
N HIS A 46 0.08 5.30 -2.22
CA HIS A 46 -0.43 3.96 -2.53
C HIS A 46 -0.52 3.11 -1.26
N ASP A 47 -1.36 3.55 -0.31
CA ASP A 47 -1.49 2.99 1.05
C ASP A 47 -1.63 1.47 1.08
N THR A 48 -2.46 0.89 0.21
CA THR A 48 -2.67 -0.58 0.18
C THR A 48 -1.43 -1.37 -0.20
N LYS A 49 -0.60 -0.83 -1.11
CA LYS A 49 0.67 -1.44 -1.51
C LYS A 49 1.73 -1.21 -0.44
N MET A 50 1.76 -0.02 0.14
CA MET A 50 2.62 0.35 1.26
C MET A 50 2.42 -0.59 2.46
N ILE A 51 1.18 -0.80 2.92
CA ILE A 51 0.84 -1.71 4.02
C ILE A 51 1.35 -3.12 3.73
N ARG A 52 1.13 -3.62 2.51
CA ARG A 52 1.55 -4.98 2.12
C ARG A 52 3.05 -5.16 2.20
N ASP A 53 3.82 -4.16 1.77
CA ASP A 53 5.27 -4.23 1.75
C ASP A 53 5.86 -4.13 3.16
N PHE A 54 5.39 -3.21 4.00
CA PHE A 54 5.84 -3.15 5.40
C PHE A 54 5.41 -4.37 6.22
N LEU A 55 4.26 -4.98 5.92
CA LEU A 55 3.88 -6.27 6.51
C LEU A 55 4.84 -7.40 6.11
N LYS A 56 5.44 -7.34 4.91
CA LYS A 56 6.45 -8.30 4.50
C LYS A 56 7.78 -8.05 5.22
N VAL A 57 8.15 -6.78 5.44
CA VAL A 57 9.34 -6.40 6.23
C VAL A 57 9.26 -6.98 7.64
N THR A 58 8.15 -6.79 8.35
CA THR A 58 7.99 -7.30 9.73
C THR A 58 8.00 -8.82 9.80
N LYS A 59 7.53 -9.52 8.76
CA LYS A 59 7.60 -10.98 8.66
C LYS A 59 9.02 -11.50 8.42
N LEU A 60 9.79 -10.82 7.57
CA LEU A 60 11.14 -11.23 7.18
C LEU A 60 12.20 -10.83 8.21
N SER A 61 12.03 -9.68 8.85
CA SER A 61 12.94 -9.16 9.87
C SER A 61 12.15 -8.77 11.10
N HIS A 62 12.04 -9.69 12.06
CA HIS A 62 11.34 -9.45 13.32
C HIS A 62 11.94 -8.29 14.14
N ASP A 63 13.22 -7.96 13.92
CA ASP A 63 13.95 -6.96 14.69
C ASP A 63 14.04 -5.58 13.99
N HIS A 64 13.33 -5.40 12.86
CA HIS A 64 13.31 -4.11 12.16
C HIS A 64 12.31 -3.16 12.82
N ALA A 65 12.77 -2.41 13.83
CA ALA A 65 11.98 -1.37 14.51
C ALA A 65 11.34 -0.38 13.52
N ASN A 66 12.05 -0.04 12.43
CA ASN A 66 11.55 0.84 11.37
C ASN A 66 10.33 0.26 10.64
N GLY A 67 10.31 -1.06 10.40
CA GLY A 67 9.21 -1.72 9.69
C GLY A 67 7.89 -1.67 10.46
N TYR A 68 7.94 -1.80 11.79
CA TYR A 68 6.76 -1.63 12.65
C TYR A 68 6.29 -0.18 12.72
N ALA A 69 7.22 0.78 12.82
CA ALA A 69 6.88 2.20 12.82
C ALA A 69 6.16 2.61 11.52
N MET A 70 6.71 2.20 10.37
CA MET A 70 6.12 2.47 9.05
C MET A 70 4.79 1.74 8.85
N LEU A 71 4.64 0.51 9.36
CA LEU A 71 3.35 -0.19 9.35
C LEU A 71 2.28 0.55 10.17
N GLY A 72 2.67 1.14 11.31
CA GLY A 72 1.77 1.98 12.13
C GLY A 72 1.28 3.21 11.36
N VAL A 73 2.18 3.91 10.66
CA VAL A 73 1.82 5.03 9.78
C VAL A 73 0.85 4.57 8.68
N ALA A 74 1.13 3.43 8.06
CA ALA A 74 0.31 2.83 7.02
C ALA A 74 -1.12 2.52 7.51
N MET A 75 -1.23 1.94 8.70
CA MET A 75 -2.51 1.58 9.31
C MET A 75 -3.30 2.81 9.77
N MET A 76 -2.63 3.85 10.27
CA MET A 76 -3.28 5.12 10.63
C MET A 76 -3.99 5.74 9.42
N ALA A 77 -3.33 5.77 8.26
CA ALA A 77 -3.94 6.25 7.01
C ALA A 77 -5.19 5.43 6.63
N ALA A 78 -5.10 4.10 6.70
CA ALA A 78 -6.22 3.21 6.39
C ALA A 78 -7.40 3.38 7.36
N ILE A 79 -7.14 3.47 8.67
CA ILE A 79 -8.17 3.70 9.69
C ILE A 79 -8.86 5.04 9.43
N PHE A 80 -8.09 6.09 9.15
CA PHE A 80 -8.62 7.41 8.87
C PHE A 80 -9.53 7.41 7.63
N LEU A 81 -9.14 6.72 6.55
CA LEU A 81 -9.96 6.57 5.36
C LEU A 81 -11.29 5.84 5.65
N VAL A 82 -11.25 4.77 6.45
CA VAL A 82 -12.46 4.03 6.86
C VAL A 82 -13.37 4.89 7.75
N LEU A 83 -12.80 5.67 8.67
CA LEU A 83 -13.55 6.58 9.54
C LEU A 83 -14.21 7.70 8.72
N ILE A 84 -13.48 8.32 7.79
CA ILE A 84 -14.04 9.31 6.87
C ILE A 84 -15.22 8.69 6.11
N PHE A 85 -15.04 7.51 5.52
CA PHE A 85 -16.09 6.85 4.75
C PHE A 85 -17.35 6.59 5.61
N LYS A 86 -17.18 6.13 6.86
CA LYS A 86 -18.31 5.91 7.78
C LYS A 86 -18.99 7.19 8.26
N LEU A 87 -18.23 8.27 8.45
CA LEU A 87 -18.75 9.52 9.00
C LEU A 87 -19.32 10.46 7.94
N THR A 88 -18.76 10.45 6.73
CA THR A 88 -19.14 11.38 5.66
C THR A 88 -20.12 10.79 4.65
N LEU A 89 -20.12 9.47 4.44
CA LEU A 89 -21.08 8.87 3.52
C LEU A 89 -22.36 8.48 4.27
N PRO A 90 -23.53 8.92 3.78
CA PRO A 90 -24.78 8.45 4.32
C PRO A 90 -24.83 6.92 4.15
N ALA A 91 -25.29 6.22 5.19
CA ALA A 91 -25.44 4.77 5.17
C ALA A 91 -26.12 4.35 3.86
N PRO A 92 -25.61 3.32 3.16
CA PRO A 92 -26.17 2.90 1.88
C PRO A 92 -27.67 2.68 2.09
N LYS A 93 -28.49 3.43 1.33
CA LYS A 93 -29.95 3.31 1.42
C LYS A 93 -30.27 1.84 1.23
N LYS A 94 -30.83 1.19 2.27
CA LYS A 94 -31.27 -0.21 2.19
C LYS A 94 -32.13 -0.33 0.94
N LYS A 95 -31.64 -1.05 -0.07
CA LYS A 95 -32.44 -1.37 -1.26
C LYS A 95 -33.55 -2.28 -0.76
N LYS A 96 -34.73 -1.70 -0.48
CA LYS A 96 -35.94 -2.49 -0.23
C LYS A 96 -36.18 -3.30 -1.50
N TRP A 97 -35.99 -4.60 -1.40
CA TRP A 97 -36.45 -5.51 -2.45
C TRP A 97 -37.98 -5.35 -2.55
N PRO A 98 -38.57 -5.30 -3.75
CA PRO A 98 -40.01 -5.28 -3.88
C PRO A 98 -40.59 -6.54 -3.24
N ASP A 99 -41.60 -6.36 -2.37
CA ASP A 99 -42.32 -7.44 -1.70
C ASP A 99 -43.11 -8.24 -2.73
N TRP A 100 -42.42 -9.16 -3.39
CA TRP A 100 -42.98 -9.98 -4.46
C TRP A 100 -44.06 -10.95 -3.96
N TRP A 101 -44.08 -11.22 -2.65
CA TRP A 101 -45.01 -12.12 -1.98
C TRP A 101 -46.45 -11.57 -1.86
N ASN A 102 -46.66 -10.27 -2.10
CA ASN A 102 -47.96 -9.61 -1.89
C ASN A 102 -48.84 -9.54 -3.16
N ARG A 103 -48.51 -10.31 -4.22
CA ARG A 103 -49.23 -10.30 -5.51
C ARG A 103 -50.27 -11.40 -5.70
N ASN A 104 -50.45 -12.31 -4.74
CA ASN A 104 -51.38 -13.43 -4.87
C ASN A 104 -52.44 -13.43 -3.74
N LYS A 105 -53.21 -12.35 -3.62
CA LYS A 105 -54.47 -12.33 -2.87
C LYS A 105 -55.63 -12.12 -3.82
#